data_AF-M1EFI8-F1
#
_entry.id   AF-M1EFI8-F1
#
_cell.length_a   1.000
_cell.length_b   1.000
_cell.length_c   1.000
_cell.angle_alpha   90.00
_cell.angle_beta   90.00
_cell.angle_gamma   90.00
#
_symmetry.space_group_name_H-M   'P 1'
#
loop_
_entity.id
_entity.type
_entity.pdbx_description
1 polymer ?
#
loop_
_entity_poly.entity_id
_entity_poly.type
_entity_poly.pdbx_seq_one_letter_code
_entity_poly.pdbx_strand_id
1 'polypeptide(L)'
;IMMCLGNLIPRHQELFYKNPVFAGVRLPEIKEIEPLERRYPKLSEVVIDLAKKCLHIDPDKRPFCAELLHHDFFHKDGFAE
;
A
#
# COMPACT_ATOMS: atom_id res chain seq x y z
N ILE A 1 -6.21 -4.01 -5.69
CA ILE A 1 -5.38 -2.92 -5.12
C ILE A 1 -6.25 -1.96 -4.33
N MET A 2 -7.16 -1.22 -4.97
CA MET A 2 -8.05 -0.26 -4.29
C MET A 2 -8.93 -0.88 -3.19
N MET A 3 -9.50 -2.06 -3.40
CA MET A 3 -10.28 -2.77 -2.36
C MET A 3 -9.49 -3.08 -1.07
N CYS A 4 -8.16 -3.10 -1.12
CA CYS A 4 -7.32 -3.41 0.04
C CYS A 4 -6.67 -2.15 0.62
N LEU A 5 -6.27 -1.22 -0.25
CA LEU A 5 -5.44 -0.06 0.11
C LEU A 5 -6.21 1.27 0.07
N GLY A 6 -7.50 1.25 -0.28
CA GLY A 6 -8.35 2.42 -0.41
C GLY A 6 -8.30 3.09 -1.78
N ASN A 7 -8.97 4.23 -1.88
CA ASN A 7 -9.06 4.99 -3.13
C ASN A 7 -7.71 5.58 -3.54
N LEU A 8 -7.49 5.71 -4.86
CA LEU A 8 -6.34 6.44 -5.41
C LEU A 8 -6.34 7.90 -4.94
N ILE A 9 -5.15 8.50 -4.79
CA ILE A 9 -5.04 9.96 -4.54
C ILE A 9 -5.61 10.77 -5.72
N PRO A 10 -6.07 12.02 -5.51
CA PRO A 10 -6.69 12.84 -6.55
C PRO A 10 -5.87 12.94 -7.85
N ARG A 11 -4.55 13.17 -7.74
CA ARG A 11 -3.65 13.24 -8.88
C ARG A 11 -3.68 11.97 -9.75
N HIS A 12 -3.72 10.79 -9.12
CA HIS A 12 -3.79 9.52 -9.84
C HIS A 12 -5.16 9.29 -10.48
N GLN A 13 -6.24 9.70 -9.82
CA GLN A 13 -7.59 9.65 -10.39
C GLN A 13 -7.70 10.52 -11.65
N GLU A 14 -7.17 11.75 -11.58
CA GLU A 14 -7.14 12.67 -12.71
C GLU A 14 -6.39 12.08 -13.91
N LEU A 15 -5.21 11.51 -13.68
CA LEU A 15 -4.43 10.85 -14.73
C LEU A 15 -5.17 9.65 -15.34
N PHE A 16 -5.88 8.87 -14.52
CA PHE A 16 -6.69 7.76 -15.00
C PHE A 16 -7.80 8.24 -15.96
N TYR A 17 -8.57 9.26 -15.56
CA TYR A 17 -9.69 9.77 -16.37
C TYR A 17 -9.25 10.55 -17.61
N LYS A 18 -8.05 11.14 -17.61
CA LYS A 18 -7.49 11.83 -18.78
C LYS A 18 -6.85 10.90 -19.80
N ASN A 19 -6.56 9.65 -19.44
CA ASN A 19 -5.85 8.72 -20.32
C ASN A 19 -6.83 8.07 -21.32
N PRO A 20 -6.63 8.24 -22.65
CA PRO A 20 -7.49 7.63 -23.67
C PRO A 20 -7.55 6.10 -23.61
N VAL A 21 -6.51 5.44 -23.10
CA VAL A 21 -6.47 3.98 -22.92
C VAL A 21 -7.60 3.50 -21.98
N PHE A 22 -8.04 4.35 -21.05
CA PHE A 22 -9.11 4.05 -20.10
C PHE A 22 -10.44 4.72 -20.46
N ALA A 23 -10.61 5.20 -21.70
CA ALA A 23 -11.85 5.81 -22.15
C ALA A 23 -13.04 4.85 -21.98
N GLY A 24 -14.11 5.32 -21.34
CA GLY A 24 -15.30 4.51 -21.03
C GLY A 24 -15.16 3.59 -19.81
N VAL A 25 -13.96 3.46 -19.23
CA VAL A 25 -13.74 2.70 -17.99
C VAL A 25 -13.90 3.64 -16.79
N ARG A 26 -14.49 3.14 -15.70
CA ARG A 26 -14.58 3.85 -14.42
C ARG A 26 -13.72 3.19 -13.36
N LEU A 27 -13.19 3.99 -12.44
CA LEU A 27 -12.58 3.44 -11.24
C LEU A 27 -13.65 2.69 -10.41
N PRO A 28 -13.28 1.59 -9.74
CA PRO A 28 -14.21 0.84 -8.93
C PRO A 28 -14.68 1.66 -7.72
N GLU A 29 -15.97 1.57 -7.41
CA GLU A 29 -16.51 2.06 -6.14
C GLU A 29 -16.21 1.05 -5.03
N ILE A 30 -15.51 1.50 -3.99
CA ILE A 30 -15.17 0.66 -2.84
C ILE A 30 -16.31 0.75 -1.82
N LYS A 31 -17.04 -0.35 -1.62
CA LYS A 31 -18.10 -0.46 -0.60
C LYS A 31 -17.56 -0.94 0.75
N GLU A 32 -16.64 -1.91 0.70
CA GLU A 32 -15.97 -2.46 1.87
C GLU A 32 -14.47 -2.60 1.54
N ILE A 33 -13.63 -2.27 2.51
CA ILE A 33 -12.18 -2.47 2.41
C ILE A 33 -11.86 -3.81 3.04
N GLU A 34 -11.11 -4.65 2.33
CA GLU A 34 -10.50 -5.87 2.88
C GLU A 34 -9.02 -5.61 3.17
N PRO A 35 -8.66 -5.25 4.42
CA PRO A 35 -7.30 -4.81 4.72
C PRO A 35 -6.35 -6.03 4.82
N LEU A 36 -5.04 -5.79 4.78
CA LEU A 36 -4.02 -6.85 4.62
C LEU A 36 -4.04 -7.90 5.74
N GLU A 37 -4.38 -7.49 6.95
CA GLU A 37 -4.48 -8.28 8.19
C GLU A 37 -5.62 -9.29 8.06
N ARG A 38 -6.74 -8.85 7.48
CA ARG A 38 -7.90 -9.71 7.25
C ARG A 38 -7.61 -10.75 6.18
N ARG A 39 -6.90 -10.34 5.12
CA ARG A 39 -6.51 -11.24 4.03
C ARG A 39 -5.42 -12.23 4.45
N TYR A 40 -4.54 -11.82 5.35
CA TYR A 40 -3.40 -12.62 5.83
C TYR A 40 -3.36 -12.71 7.36
N PRO A 41 -4.34 -13.37 7.99
CA PRO A 41 -4.48 -13.39 9.45
C PRO A 41 -3.37 -14.15 10.19
N LYS A 42 -2.51 -14.86 9.46
CA LYS A 42 -1.38 -15.62 10.01
C LYS A 42 -0.06 -14.84 10.00
N LEU A 43 0.00 -13.69 9.32
CA LEU A 43 1.20 -12.87 9.31
C LEU A 43 1.27 -12.07 10.61
N SER A 44 2.49 -11.89 11.12
CA SER A 44 2.73 -11.06 12.29
C SER A 44 2.46 -9.58 11.97
N GLU A 45 2.11 -8.81 12.99
CA GLU A 45 1.88 -7.36 12.86
C GLU A 45 3.10 -6.64 12.28
N VAL A 46 4.31 -7.06 12.63
CA VAL A 46 5.57 -6.49 12.12
C VAL A 46 5.71 -6.66 10.61
N VAL A 47 5.32 -7.82 10.06
CA VAL A 47 5.34 -8.07 8.61
C VAL A 47 4.28 -7.24 7.91
N ILE A 48 3.08 -7.17 8.50
CA ILE A 48 1.99 -6.37 7.95
C ILE A 48 2.34 -4.88 7.93
N ASP A 49 2.95 -4.36 8.99
CA ASP A 49 3.38 -2.96 9.08
C ASP A 49 4.40 -2.61 7.99
N LEU A 50 5.42 -3.46 7.80
CA LEU A 50 6.39 -3.29 6.72
C LEU A 50 5.70 -3.23 5.35
N ALA A 51 4.80 -4.18 5.08
CA ALA A 51 4.05 -4.22 3.82
C ALA A 51 3.18 -2.96 3.63
N LYS A 52 2.50 -2.50 4.67
CA LYS A 52 1.66 -1.29 4.63
C LYS A 52 2.46 -0.03 4.33
N LYS A 53 3.64 0.14 4.95
CA LYS A 53 4.54 1.26 4.67
C LYS A 53 4.96 1.29 3.20
N CYS A 54 5.33 0.14 2.64
CA CYS A 54 5.71 0.01 1.24
C CYS A 54 4.55 0.22 0.26
N LEU A 55 3.34 -0.22 0.62
CA LEU A 55 2.16 -0.23 -0.25
C LEU A 55 1.26 0.99 -0.08
N HIS A 56 1.78 2.09 0.48
CA HIS A 56 1.00 3.32 0.61
C HIS A 56 0.52 3.82 -0.76
N ILE A 57 -0.77 4.16 -0.90
CA ILE A 57 -1.39 4.62 -2.17
C ILE A 57 -0.71 5.88 -2.69
N ASP A 58 -0.46 6.81 -1.76
CA ASP A 58 0.33 8.00 -2.01
C ASP A 58 1.83 7.64 -2.03
N PRO A 59 2.53 7.81 -3.16
CA PRO A 59 3.94 7.48 -3.28
C PRO A 59 4.82 8.35 -2.36
N ASP A 60 4.41 9.59 -2.08
CA ASP A 60 5.20 10.54 -1.27
C ASP A 60 5.20 10.16 0.22
N LYS A 61 4.30 9.26 0.63
CA LYS A 61 4.23 8.71 1.99
C LYS A 61 4.96 7.39 2.16
N ARG A 62 5.57 6.86 1.10
CA ARG A 62 6.40 5.66 1.19
C ARG A 62 7.79 6.03 1.70
N PRO A 63 8.34 5.28 2.66
CA PRO A 63 9.70 5.50 3.11
C PRO A 63 10.71 5.20 1.99
N PHE A 64 11.88 5.83 2.06
CA PHE A 64 13.02 5.46 1.23
C PHE A 64 13.52 4.06 1.59
N CYS A 65 14.18 3.39 0.64
CA CYS A 65 14.71 2.04 0.86
C CYS A 65 15.65 1.96 2.07
N ALA A 66 16.48 2.98 2.29
CA ALA A 66 17.37 3.04 3.45
C ALA A 66 16.61 3.09 4.78
N GLU A 67 15.47 3.79 4.84
CA GLU A 67 14.63 3.85 6.04
C GLU A 67 13.96 2.49 6.33
N LEU A 68 13.60 1.73 5.29
CA LEU A 68 13.02 0.38 5.43
C LEU A 68 13.99 -0.63 6.06
N LEU A 69 15.30 -0.48 5.85
CA LEU A 69 16.29 -1.35 6.47
C LEU A 69 16.31 -1.18 8.00
N HIS A 70 15.88 -0.02 8.51
CA HIS A 70 15.78 0.27 9.94
C HIS A 70 14.46 -0.20 10.56
N HIS A 71 13.63 -0.94 9.82
CA HIS A 71 12.35 -1.45 10.32
C HIS A 71 12.55 -2.55 11.36
N ASP A 72 11.63 -2.65 12.33
CA ASP A 72 11.60 -3.71 13.35
C ASP A 72 11.66 -5.12 12.76
N PHE A 73 11.20 -5.29 11.51
CA PHE A 73 11.29 -6.56 10.81
C PHE A 73 12.73 -7.06 10.66
N PHE A 74 13.70 -6.14 10.47
CA PHE A 74 15.12 -6.44 10.31
C PHE A 74 15.93 -6.23 11.60
N HIS A 75 15.46 -5.40 12.53
CA HIS A 75 16.21 -5.10 13.77
C HIS A 75 15.81 -5.95 14.97
N LYS A 76 14.65 -6.60 14.92
CA LYS A 76 14.25 -7.50 16.01
C LYS A 76 15.28 -8.62 16.17
N ASP A 77 15.68 -8.86 17.42
CA ASP A 77 16.66 -9.87 17.81
C ASP A 77 18.06 -9.70 17.18
N GLY A 78 18.39 -8.50 16.68
CA GLY A 78 19.72 -8.19 16.13
C GLY A 78 19.98 -8.78 14.74
N PHE A 79 18.95 -9.08 13.95
CA PHE A 79 19.14 -9.72 12.63
C PHE A 79 20.00 -8.91 11.64
N ALA A 80 19.88 -7.58 11.66
CA ALA A 80 20.59 -6.68 10.74
C ALA A 80 21.97 -6.20 11.24
N GLU A 81 22.45 -6.69 12.39
CA GLU A 81 23.78 -6.37 12.94
C GLU A 81 24.90 -7.21 12.31
#